data_AF-A0A9Q3DWA2-F1
#
_entry.id   AF-A0A9Q3DWA2-F1
#
_cell.length_a   1.000
_cell.length_b   1.000
_cell.length_c   1.000
_cell.angle_alpha   90.00
_cell.angle_beta   90.00
_cell.angle_gamma   90.00
#
_symmetry.space_group_name_H-M   'P 1'
#
loop_
_entity.id
_entity.type
_entity.pdbx_description
1 polymer ?
#
loop_
_entity_poly.entity_id
_entity_poly.type
_entity_poly.pdbx_seq_one_letter_code
_entity_poly.pdbx_strand_id
1 'polypeptide(L)'
;MYGASQMEFLFLVWALEKLHYYVYGRVFEVIDDCNSVKSFLNMKAPNRYLLGWQIATQEYRSKITIVHKSGNIDKNSDDSSRWALPNTPDNLAYIPENAEPQIPIEGINITDVGTEFFREVGEIYKKDNNFHILISLLDKYFKDTALANSLADIWKTSYDNGRFHLFDGILYHRSKHTCAMVLFSRILINTILLGCHDNIYSGNLSEDRTMERSKTCSWWTFWRKVVIEYFHSCDRCQKANKATGKGFGLMTHIQESSNPWEVAHMDWLAALPPCAEKMSMHVLLL
;
A
#
# COMPACT_ATOMS: atom_id res chain seq x y z
N MET A 1 -9.45 -2.84 -24.87
CA MET A 1 -10.48 -1.83 -25.21
C MET A 1 -11.70 -2.15 -24.37
N TYR A 2 -12.12 -1.23 -23.51
CA TYR A 2 -13.25 -1.44 -22.60
C TYR A 2 -14.57 -1.20 -23.33
N GLY A 3 -15.59 -2.00 -23.04
CA GLY A 3 -16.95 -1.74 -23.51
C GLY A 3 -17.57 -0.54 -22.77
N ALA A 4 -18.59 0.10 -23.35
CA ALA A 4 -19.28 1.24 -22.74
C ALA A 4 -19.71 0.97 -21.29
N SER A 5 -20.36 -0.18 -21.04
CA SER A 5 -20.74 -0.62 -19.70
C SER A 5 -19.57 -0.78 -18.71
N GLN A 6 -18.38 -1.13 -19.20
CA GLN A 6 -17.18 -1.25 -18.37
C GLN A 6 -16.56 0.12 -18.07
N MET A 7 -16.67 1.06 -19.02
CA MET A 7 -16.24 2.46 -18.82
C MET A 7 -17.13 3.15 -17.78
N GLU A 8 -18.45 2.93 -17.81
CA GLU A 8 -19.36 3.46 -16.78
C GLU A 8 -19.00 2.94 -15.38
N PHE A 9 -18.76 1.63 -15.27
CA PHE A 9 -18.36 1.05 -13.98
C PHE A 9 -16.99 1.55 -13.52
N LEU A 10 -16.04 1.77 -14.44
CA LEU A 10 -14.75 2.38 -14.14
C LEU A 10 -14.91 3.84 -13.68
N PHE A 11 -15.81 4.60 -14.31
CA PHE A 11 -16.12 5.96 -13.91
C PHE A 11 -16.69 6.01 -12.48
N LEU A 12 -17.58 5.08 -12.12
CA LEU A 12 -18.05 4.95 -10.75
C LEU A 12 -16.91 4.73 -9.74
N VAL A 13 -15.97 3.83 -10.05
CA VAL A 13 -14.80 3.56 -9.20
C VAL A 13 -13.98 4.84 -9.01
N TRP A 14 -13.70 5.54 -10.11
CA TRP A 14 -12.95 6.80 -10.08
C TRP A 14 -13.67 7.89 -9.28
N ALA A 15 -14.99 8.03 -9.46
CA ALA A 15 -15.80 9.01 -8.74
C ALA A 15 -15.79 8.74 -7.22
N LEU A 16 -15.91 7.46 -6.83
CA LEU A 16 -15.84 7.06 -5.42
C LEU A 16 -14.46 7.30 -4.79
N GLU A 17 -13.39 7.17 -5.57
CA GLU A 17 -12.04 7.50 -5.13
C GLU A 17 -11.89 9.00 -4.89
N LYS A 18 -12.36 9.84 -5.83
CA LYS A 18 -12.28 11.31 -5.71
C LYS A 18 -13.20 11.89 -4.65
N LEU A 19 -14.38 11.29 -4.48
CA LEU A 19 -15.39 11.75 -3.53
C LEU A 19 -15.31 11.02 -2.19
N HIS A 20 -14.30 10.16 -1.96
CA HIS A 20 -14.16 9.33 -0.76
C HIS A 20 -14.44 10.13 0.52
N TYR A 21 -13.78 11.29 0.69
CA TYR A 21 -13.96 12.15 1.87
C TYR A 21 -15.39 12.64 2.11
N TYR A 22 -16.21 12.76 1.05
CA TYR A 22 -17.60 13.23 1.14
C TYR A 22 -18.58 12.09 1.37
N VAL A 23 -18.33 10.93 0.76
CA VAL A 23 -19.25 9.77 0.79
C VAL A 23 -18.91 8.78 1.91
N TYR A 24 -17.69 8.83 2.44
CA TYR A 24 -17.25 7.94 3.50
C TYR A 24 -18.17 8.03 4.72
N GLY A 25 -18.61 6.87 5.21
CA GLY A 25 -19.49 6.80 6.36
C GLY A 25 -20.98 7.06 6.07
N ARG A 26 -21.34 7.69 4.95
CA ARG A 26 -22.72 8.12 4.65
C ARG A 26 -23.45 7.13 3.74
N VAL A 27 -24.79 7.13 3.83
CA VAL A 27 -25.66 6.47 2.85
C VAL A 27 -25.89 7.43 1.70
N PHE A 28 -25.66 6.98 0.47
CA PHE A 28 -25.78 7.82 -0.72
C PHE A 28 -26.33 7.04 -1.90
N GLU A 29 -26.89 7.78 -2.85
CA GLU A 29 -27.48 7.24 -4.07
C GLU A 29 -26.60 7.59 -5.26
N VAL A 30 -26.34 6.60 -6.11
CA VAL A 30 -25.69 6.80 -7.42
C VAL A 30 -26.75 6.65 -8.48
N ILE A 31 -26.92 7.70 -9.26
CA ILE A 31 -27.83 7.74 -10.39
C ILE A 31 -27.00 7.46 -11.64
N ASP A 32 -27.39 6.43 -12.39
CA ASP A 32 -26.65 5.98 -13.57
C ASP A 32 -27.65 5.62 -14.69
N ASP A 33 -27.32 5.95 -15.93
CA ASP A 33 -28.17 5.67 -17.09
C ASP A 33 -27.93 4.26 -17.67
N CYS A 34 -27.12 3.44 -17.00
CA CYS A 34 -26.75 2.11 -17.41
C CYS A 34 -26.98 1.05 -16.31
N ASN A 35 -27.90 0.11 -16.57
CA ASN A 35 -28.19 -1.00 -15.65
C ASN A 35 -27.01 -1.98 -15.45
N SER A 36 -25.93 -1.85 -16.22
CA SER A 36 -24.77 -2.73 -16.10
C SER A 36 -24.01 -2.53 -14.79
N VAL A 37 -23.99 -1.32 -14.23
CA VAL A 37 -23.28 -1.02 -12.97
C VAL A 37 -23.85 -1.84 -11.80
N LYS A 38 -25.18 -1.89 -11.70
CA LYS A 38 -25.89 -2.73 -10.73
C LYS A 38 -25.62 -4.22 -10.93
N SER A 39 -25.48 -4.65 -12.18
CA SER A 39 -25.18 -6.03 -12.54
C SER A 39 -23.73 -6.40 -12.18
N PHE A 40 -22.78 -5.52 -12.46
CA PHE A 40 -21.37 -5.72 -12.13
C PHE A 40 -21.13 -5.83 -10.64
N LEU A 41 -21.79 -5.02 -9.79
CA LEU A 41 -21.63 -5.14 -8.34
C LEU A 41 -22.10 -6.49 -7.76
N ASN A 42 -23.08 -7.13 -8.40
CA ASN A 42 -23.66 -8.40 -7.93
C ASN A 42 -23.07 -9.64 -8.62
N MET A 43 -22.10 -9.46 -9.51
CA MET A 43 -21.51 -10.56 -10.28
C MET A 43 -20.65 -11.47 -9.39
N LYS A 44 -20.96 -12.78 -9.36
CA LYS A 44 -20.26 -13.77 -8.52
C LYS A 44 -18.88 -14.18 -9.03
N ALA A 45 -18.65 -14.12 -10.34
CA ALA A 45 -17.40 -14.53 -10.97
C ALA A 45 -16.98 -13.53 -12.06
N PRO A 46 -16.56 -12.32 -11.68
CA PRO A 46 -16.12 -11.31 -12.63
C PRO A 46 -14.75 -11.66 -13.26
N ASN A 47 -14.45 -11.01 -14.39
CA ASN A 47 -13.10 -11.01 -14.97
C ASN A 47 -12.10 -10.38 -13.97
N ARG A 48 -10.80 -10.74 -14.04
CA ARG A 48 -9.76 -10.33 -13.08
C ARG A 48 -9.72 -8.82 -12.80
N TYR A 49 -9.92 -7.98 -13.82
CA TYR A 49 -9.94 -6.52 -13.64
C TYR A 49 -11.24 -6.01 -13.01
N LEU A 50 -12.39 -6.59 -13.38
CA LEU A 50 -13.69 -6.30 -12.75
C LEU A 50 -13.71 -6.71 -11.28
N LEU A 51 -13.01 -7.79 -10.91
CA LEU A 51 -12.84 -8.20 -9.52
C LEU A 51 -12.12 -7.13 -8.70
N GLY A 52 -11.06 -6.52 -9.25
CA GLY A 52 -10.35 -5.43 -8.57
C GLY A 52 -11.25 -4.22 -8.30
N TRP A 53 -12.06 -3.84 -9.28
CA TRP A 53 -13.03 -2.74 -9.14
C TRP A 53 -14.18 -3.06 -8.17
N GLN A 54 -14.64 -4.32 -8.13
CA GLN A 54 -15.59 -4.78 -7.12
C GLN A 54 -15.01 -4.68 -5.70
N ILE A 55 -13.74 -5.07 -5.52
CA ILE A 55 -13.06 -4.97 -4.21
C ILE A 55 -12.95 -3.50 -3.80
N ALA A 56 -12.58 -2.61 -4.71
CA ALA A 56 -12.48 -1.17 -4.44
C ALA A 56 -13.83 -0.54 -4.03
N THR A 57 -14.94 -1.05 -4.58
CA THR A 57 -16.30 -0.57 -4.27
C THR A 57 -16.94 -1.29 -3.08
N GLN A 58 -16.29 -2.32 -2.53
CA GLN A 58 -16.82 -3.16 -1.46
C GLN A 58 -17.03 -2.39 -0.15
N GLU A 59 -16.19 -1.40 0.12
CA GLU A 59 -16.29 -0.54 1.31
C GLU A 59 -17.62 0.22 1.38
N TYR A 60 -18.15 0.63 0.22
CA TYR A 60 -19.41 1.38 0.12
C TYR A 60 -20.63 0.50 -0.08
N ARG A 61 -20.45 -0.82 -0.25
CA ARG A 61 -21.47 -1.78 -0.70
C ARG A 61 -22.75 -1.77 0.13
N SER A 62 -22.64 -1.55 1.43
CA SER A 62 -23.77 -1.52 2.38
C SER A 62 -24.48 -0.16 2.44
N LYS A 63 -23.89 0.88 1.87
CA LYS A 63 -24.35 2.27 1.98
C LYS A 63 -24.70 2.92 0.63
N ILE A 64 -24.29 2.31 -0.48
CA ILE A 64 -24.57 2.77 -1.85
C ILE A 64 -25.87 2.17 -2.37
N THR A 65 -26.77 3.02 -2.87
CA THR A 65 -27.97 2.59 -3.62
C THR A 65 -27.85 3.05 -5.07
N ILE A 66 -27.82 2.09 -6.01
CA ILE A 66 -27.77 2.42 -7.44
C ILE A 66 -29.19 2.52 -7.99
N VAL A 67 -29.55 3.71 -8.46
CA VAL A 67 -30.82 4.02 -9.09
C VAL A 67 -30.60 4.24 -10.57
N HIS A 68 -31.20 3.40 -11.40
CA HIS A 68 -31.15 3.61 -12.84
C HIS A 68 -32.17 4.68 -13.26
N LYS A 69 -31.73 5.71 -13.99
CA LYS A 69 -32.61 6.70 -14.62
C LYS A 69 -32.36 6.73 -16.12
N SER A 70 -33.43 6.69 -16.92
CA SER A 70 -33.33 6.79 -18.38
C SER A 70 -32.79 8.17 -18.80
N GLY A 71 -31.81 8.21 -19.71
CA GLY A 71 -31.06 9.41 -20.10
C GLY A 71 -31.87 10.63 -20.56
N ASN A 72 -33.14 10.47 -20.96
CA ASN A 72 -33.99 11.61 -21.34
C ASN A 72 -34.37 12.53 -20.15
N ILE A 73 -34.20 12.05 -18.91
CA ILE A 73 -34.56 12.78 -17.68
C ILE A 73 -33.34 13.46 -17.03
N ASP A 74 -32.12 13.00 -17.32
CA ASP A 74 -30.90 13.45 -16.64
C ASP A 74 -30.02 14.36 -17.52
N LYS A 75 -30.64 15.42 -18.06
CA LYS A 75 -29.99 16.32 -19.03
C LYS A 75 -28.73 16.99 -18.48
N ASN A 76 -28.71 17.33 -17.18
CA ASN A 76 -27.56 18.00 -16.57
C ASN A 76 -26.30 17.11 -16.54
N SER A 77 -26.46 15.82 -16.26
CA SER A 77 -25.37 14.85 -16.29
C SER A 77 -24.93 14.54 -17.72
N ASP A 78 -25.89 14.36 -18.64
CA ASP A 78 -25.63 14.04 -20.06
C ASP A 78 -24.92 15.19 -20.79
N ASP A 79 -25.30 16.45 -20.51
CA ASP A 79 -24.62 17.61 -21.07
C ASP A 79 -23.15 17.69 -20.61
N SER A 80 -22.89 17.39 -19.33
CA SER A 80 -21.55 17.44 -18.75
C SER A 80 -20.63 16.32 -19.24
N SER A 81 -21.17 15.11 -19.49
CA SER A 81 -20.38 13.97 -19.99
C SER A 81 -20.07 14.10 -21.48
N ARG A 82 -20.97 14.72 -22.26
CA ARG A 82 -20.80 14.92 -23.72
C ARG A 82 -19.99 16.16 -24.08
N TRP A 83 -20.00 17.19 -23.23
CA TRP A 83 -19.23 18.42 -23.41
C TRP A 83 -18.04 18.50 -22.45
N ALA A 84 -17.17 17.50 -22.50
CA ALA A 84 -15.88 17.59 -21.81
C ALA A 84 -15.09 18.79 -22.36
N LEU A 85 -14.77 19.74 -21.49
CA LEU A 85 -13.89 20.84 -21.87
C LEU A 85 -12.54 20.28 -22.33
N PRO A 86 -11.93 20.83 -23.38
CA PRO A 86 -10.61 20.40 -23.80
C PRO A 86 -9.63 20.56 -22.64
N ASN A 87 -8.68 19.61 -22.53
CA ASN A 87 -7.63 19.64 -21.50
C ASN A 87 -6.55 20.67 -21.88
N THR A 88 -6.93 21.95 -21.96
CA THR A 88 -6.08 23.11 -22.27
C THR A 88 -5.75 23.89 -20.99
N PRO A 89 -4.64 24.64 -20.93
CA PRO A 89 -4.27 25.44 -19.75
C PRO A 89 -5.35 26.42 -19.26
N ASP A 90 -6.24 26.86 -20.14
CA ASP A 90 -7.36 27.75 -19.82
C ASP A 90 -8.54 27.04 -19.10
N ASN A 91 -8.53 25.70 -19.05
CA ASN A 91 -9.51 24.91 -18.32
C ASN A 91 -9.12 24.85 -16.83
N LEU A 92 -10.05 25.20 -15.94
CA LEU A 92 -9.83 25.15 -14.49
C LEU A 92 -9.51 23.73 -13.99
N ALA A 93 -9.96 22.69 -14.71
CA ALA A 93 -9.66 21.28 -14.44
C ALA A 93 -8.48 20.75 -15.29
N TYR A 94 -7.63 21.63 -15.82
CA TYR A 94 -6.45 21.25 -16.62
C TYR A 94 -5.52 20.34 -15.82
N ILE A 95 -5.24 19.17 -16.38
CA ILE A 95 -4.24 18.23 -15.87
C ILE A 95 -3.11 18.18 -16.91
N PRO A 96 -1.94 18.79 -16.65
CA PRO A 96 -0.81 18.68 -17.55
C PRO A 96 -0.45 17.20 -17.76
N GLU A 97 -0.21 16.80 -19.00
CA GLU A 97 0.17 15.41 -19.35
C GLU A 97 1.44 14.95 -18.61
N ASN A 98 2.30 15.91 -18.23
CA ASN A 98 3.52 15.72 -17.47
C ASN A 98 3.44 16.26 -16.03
N ALA A 99 2.24 16.55 -15.50
CA ALA A 99 2.10 16.99 -14.12
C ALA A 99 2.56 15.86 -13.20
N GLU A 100 3.57 16.14 -12.38
CA GLU A 100 3.81 15.27 -11.23
C GLU A 100 2.53 15.26 -10.39
N PRO A 101 1.96 14.08 -10.07
CA PRO A 101 0.71 14.01 -9.32
C PRO A 101 0.89 14.82 -8.03
N GLN A 102 0.03 15.84 -7.84
CA GLN A 102 -0.10 16.50 -6.56
C GLN A 102 -0.69 15.47 -5.61
N ILE A 103 0.20 14.73 -4.95
CA ILE A 103 -0.20 13.79 -3.92
C ILE A 103 -0.59 14.66 -2.74
N PRO A 104 -1.86 14.61 -2.29
CA PRO A 104 -2.22 15.26 -1.04
C PRO A 104 -1.22 14.79 0.00
N ILE A 105 -0.84 15.68 0.92
CA ILE A 105 -0.14 15.24 2.11
C ILE A 105 -1.14 14.29 2.78
N GLU A 106 -1.02 13.00 2.49
CA GLU A 106 -1.57 11.90 3.27
C GLU A 106 -0.78 11.96 4.57
N GLY A 107 -1.05 13.02 5.33
CA GLY A 107 -0.62 13.21 6.67
C GLY A 107 -1.04 11.95 7.37
N ILE A 108 -0.11 11.41 8.12
CA ILE A 108 -0.30 10.15 8.80
C ILE A 108 -1.70 10.17 9.44
N ASN A 109 -2.56 9.23 9.09
CA ASN A 109 -3.76 8.93 9.88
C ASN A 109 -3.28 8.21 11.15
N ILE A 110 -2.43 8.91 11.90
CA ILE A 110 -2.05 8.65 13.27
C ILE A 110 -3.14 9.39 14.08
N THR A 111 -4.38 8.96 13.95
CA THR A 111 -5.45 9.42 14.86
C THR A 111 -5.23 8.86 16.27
N ASP A 112 -4.37 7.85 16.41
CA ASP A 112 -4.13 7.13 17.66
C ASP A 112 -2.89 7.62 18.45
N VAL A 113 -2.10 8.56 17.92
CA VAL A 113 -0.92 9.05 18.65
C VAL A 113 -1.25 10.41 19.25
N GLY A 114 -1.24 10.45 20.59
CA GLY A 114 -1.52 11.66 21.35
C GLY A 114 -0.50 12.78 21.12
N THR A 115 -0.88 13.99 21.49
CA THR A 115 -0.03 15.20 21.47
C THR A 115 1.31 15.02 22.19
N GLU A 116 1.35 14.11 23.18
CA GLU A 116 2.56 13.79 23.94
C GLU A 116 3.70 13.24 23.07
N PHE A 117 3.40 12.46 22.03
CA PHE A 117 4.43 11.95 21.11
C PHE A 117 5.09 13.08 20.33
N PHE A 118 4.31 14.03 19.82
CA PHE A 118 4.84 15.18 19.07
C PHE A 118 5.71 16.06 19.97
N ARG A 119 5.33 16.20 21.24
CA ARG A 119 6.16 16.87 22.25
C ARG A 119 7.47 16.13 22.47
N GLU A 120 7.45 14.81 22.60
CA GLU A 120 8.65 14.00 22.74
C GLU A 120 9.58 14.12 21.51
N VAL A 121 9.02 14.10 20.30
CA VAL A 121 9.76 14.32 19.05
C VAL A 121 10.47 15.68 19.07
N GLY A 122 9.76 16.74 19.46
CA GLY A 122 10.32 18.09 19.57
C GLY A 122 11.46 18.20 20.59
N GLU A 123 11.34 17.56 21.75
CA GLU A 123 12.42 17.52 22.75
C GLU A 123 13.64 16.73 22.27
N ILE A 124 13.41 15.69 21.46
CA ILE A 124 14.47 14.87 20.88
C ILE A 124 15.26 15.67 19.84
N TYR A 125 14.62 16.53 19.04
CA TYR A 125 15.32 17.40 18.08
C TYR A 125 16.34 18.33 18.73
N LYS A 126 16.11 18.77 19.98
CA LYS A 126 17.07 19.61 20.71
C LYS A 126 18.38 18.89 21.05
N LYS A 127 18.38 17.55 21.05
CA LYS A 127 19.55 16.74 21.40
C LYS A 127 20.54 16.58 20.25
N ASP A 128 20.08 16.69 19.00
CA ASP A 128 20.93 16.53 17.82
C ASP A 128 21.21 17.88 17.15
N ASN A 129 22.49 18.12 16.84
CA ASN A 129 22.92 19.39 16.29
C ASN A 129 22.35 19.66 14.89
N ASN A 130 22.20 18.64 14.02
CA ASN A 130 21.66 18.83 12.67
C ASN A 130 20.19 19.24 12.72
N PHE A 131 19.41 18.62 13.62
CA PHE A 131 18.00 18.95 13.80
C PHE A 131 17.81 20.35 14.36
N HIS A 132 18.60 20.70 15.37
CA HIS A 132 18.61 22.07 15.91
C HIS A 132 18.96 23.11 14.83
N ILE A 133 19.97 22.83 14.00
CA ILE A 133 20.35 23.69 12.87
C ILE A 133 19.21 23.78 11.85
N LEU A 134 18.60 22.66 11.45
CA LEU A 134 17.50 22.64 10.48
C LEU A 134 16.29 23.44 10.96
N ILE A 135 15.88 23.27 12.22
CA ILE A 135 14.78 24.05 12.81
C ILE A 135 15.15 25.53 12.79
N SER A 136 16.35 25.90 13.24
CA SER A 136 16.82 27.29 13.26
C SER A 136 16.90 27.91 11.86
N LEU A 137 17.22 27.12 10.83
CA LEU A 137 17.26 27.56 9.44
C LEU A 137 15.86 27.76 8.86
N LEU A 138 14.92 26.86 9.17
CA LEU A 138 13.56 26.86 8.62
C LEU A 138 12.61 27.81 9.36
N ASP A 139 12.90 28.15 10.61
CA ASP A 139 12.17 29.15 11.40
C ASP A 139 12.52 30.59 10.96
N LYS A 140 13.71 30.79 10.37
CA LYS A 140 14.12 32.08 9.82
C LYS A 140 13.47 32.33 8.45
N TYR A 141 13.04 33.56 8.23
CA TYR A 141 12.52 34.02 6.93
C TYR A 141 13.59 34.13 5.82
N PHE A 142 14.88 34.10 6.16
CA PHE A 142 15.99 34.27 5.21
C PHE A 142 16.97 33.09 5.25
N LYS A 143 17.62 32.82 4.11
CA LYS A 143 18.60 31.73 3.98
C LYS A 143 19.93 32.11 4.63
N ASP A 144 20.27 31.45 5.73
CA ASP A 144 21.56 31.60 6.42
C ASP A 144 22.57 30.56 5.90
N THR A 145 23.39 30.96 4.94
CA THR A 145 24.35 30.07 4.26
C THR A 145 25.47 29.60 5.20
N ALA A 146 25.86 30.40 6.18
CA ALA A 146 26.92 30.04 7.13
C ALA A 146 26.46 28.90 8.04
N LEU A 147 25.25 29.02 8.57
CA LEU A 147 24.65 27.98 9.41
C LEU A 147 24.33 26.71 8.60
N ALA A 148 23.86 26.84 7.36
CA ALA A 148 23.62 25.70 6.47
C ALA A 148 24.89 24.90 6.14
N ASN A 149 26.06 25.52 6.11
CA ASN A 149 27.34 24.84 5.90
C ASN A 149 27.81 24.01 7.10
N SER A 150 27.17 24.17 8.27
CA SER A 150 27.46 23.38 9.47
C SER A 150 26.68 22.06 9.51
N LEU A 151 25.75 21.84 8.56
CA LEU A 151 25.03 20.58 8.41
C LEU A 151 25.94 19.50 7.82
N ALA A 152 25.79 18.27 8.31
CA ALA A 152 26.45 17.13 7.67
C ALA A 152 25.90 16.88 6.25
N ASP A 153 26.73 16.33 5.37
CA ASP A 153 26.51 16.28 3.90
C ASP A 153 25.13 15.77 3.47
N ILE A 154 24.61 14.71 4.12
CA ILE A 154 23.31 14.10 3.78
C ILE A 154 22.16 15.09 4.06
N TRP A 155 22.23 15.79 5.19
CA TRP A 155 21.25 16.79 5.61
C TRP A 155 21.37 18.05 4.77
N LYS A 156 22.60 18.52 4.54
CA LYS A 156 22.88 19.69 3.70
C LYS A 156 22.35 19.50 2.28
N THR A 157 22.66 18.37 1.65
CA THR A 157 22.19 18.06 0.29
C THR A 157 20.66 18.08 0.22
N SER A 158 19.97 17.52 1.21
CA SER A 158 18.51 17.50 1.23
C SER A 158 17.90 18.88 1.52
N TYR A 159 18.55 19.67 2.38
CA TYR A 159 18.17 21.06 2.68
C TYR A 159 18.36 21.98 1.47
N ASP A 160 19.50 21.93 0.79
CA ASP A 160 19.80 22.75 -0.38
C ASP A 160 18.82 22.47 -1.53
N ASN A 161 18.31 21.23 -1.61
CA ASN A 161 17.24 20.82 -2.52
C ASN A 161 15.82 21.22 -2.08
N GLY A 162 15.67 21.96 -0.98
CA GLY A 162 14.37 22.42 -0.47
C GLY A 162 13.45 21.29 0.02
N ARG A 163 14.02 20.18 0.49
CA ARG A 163 13.22 19.00 0.89
C ARG A 163 12.67 19.10 2.31
N PHE A 164 13.25 19.91 3.19
CA PHE A 164 12.78 20.03 4.55
C PHE A 164 11.77 21.17 4.72
N HIS A 165 10.74 20.91 5.52
CA HIS A 165 9.71 21.86 5.90
C HIS A 165 9.50 21.78 7.42
N LEU A 166 9.25 22.93 8.04
CA LEU A 166 8.94 23.02 9.46
C LEU A 166 7.46 23.37 9.60
N PHE A 167 6.72 22.57 10.36
CA PHE A 167 5.31 22.81 10.65
C PHE A 167 5.02 22.45 12.10
N ASP A 168 4.48 23.38 12.88
CA ASP A 168 4.21 23.23 14.31
C ASP A 168 5.40 22.69 15.14
N GLY A 169 6.62 23.14 14.79
CA GLY A 169 7.86 22.68 15.45
C GLY A 169 8.31 21.28 15.05
N ILE A 170 7.63 20.63 14.12
CA ILE A 170 7.96 19.30 13.60
C ILE A 170 8.57 19.40 12.21
N LEU A 171 9.65 18.64 11.98
CA LEU A 171 10.32 18.57 10.70
C LEU A 171 9.66 17.55 9.79
N TYR A 172 9.41 17.94 8.55
CA TYR A 172 8.91 17.09 7.48
C TYR A 172 9.89 17.05 6.33
N HIS A 173 10.09 15.87 5.75
CA HIS A 173 10.92 15.67 4.57
C HIS A 173 10.05 15.31 3.36
N ARG A 174 10.13 16.16 2.34
CA ARG A 174 9.47 16.01 1.05
C ARG A 174 10.33 15.16 0.11
N SER A 175 9.75 14.06 -0.34
CA SER A 175 10.20 13.28 -1.49
C SER A 175 9.35 13.65 -2.71
N LYS A 176 9.64 13.06 -3.89
CA LYS A 176 8.87 13.32 -5.13
C LYS A 176 7.36 13.19 -4.95
N HIS A 177 6.94 12.22 -4.14
CA HIS A 177 5.55 11.79 -4.04
C HIS A 177 5.04 11.66 -2.60
N THR A 178 5.85 11.98 -1.60
CA THR A 178 5.48 11.80 -0.20
C THR A 178 6.05 12.91 0.65
N CYS A 179 5.34 13.28 1.72
CA CYS A 179 5.82 14.16 2.76
C CYS A 179 5.73 13.41 4.08
N ALA A 180 6.86 13.17 4.73
CA ALA A 180 6.95 12.27 5.86
C ALA A 180 7.66 12.95 7.04
N MET A 181 7.25 12.61 8.26
CA MET A 181 7.81 13.19 9.49
C MET A 181 9.26 12.74 9.69
N VAL A 182 10.16 13.67 9.99
CA VAL A 182 11.58 13.37 10.19
C VAL A 182 11.82 12.83 11.60
N LEU A 183 12.41 11.65 11.72
CA LEU A 183 12.77 11.03 13.01
C LEU A 183 14.26 10.68 13.04
N PHE A 184 14.83 10.51 14.23
CA PHE A 184 16.18 9.93 14.37
C PHE A 184 16.33 8.99 15.56
N SER A 185 15.55 9.19 16.64
CA SER A 185 15.60 8.31 17.80
C SER A 185 15.13 6.91 17.43
N ARG A 186 15.96 5.90 17.75
CA ARG A 186 15.61 4.49 17.49
C ARG A 186 14.33 4.07 18.21
N ILE A 187 14.04 4.66 19.38
CA ILE A 187 12.83 4.38 20.16
C ILE A 187 11.58 4.83 19.39
N LEU A 188 11.59 6.07 18.90
CA LEU A 188 10.48 6.61 18.10
C LEU A 188 10.33 5.88 16.76
N ILE A 189 11.46 5.60 16.09
CA ILE A 189 11.48 4.84 14.84
C ILE A 189 10.84 3.46 15.06
N ASN A 190 11.25 2.72 16.10
CA ASN A 190 10.67 1.41 16.41
C ASN A 190 9.17 1.50 16.72
N THR A 191 8.71 2.57 17.37
CA THR A 191 7.29 2.80 17.67
C THR A 191 6.48 2.97 16.38
N ILE A 192 6.99 3.74 15.42
CA ILE A 192 6.36 3.88 14.10
C ILE A 192 6.41 2.57 13.32
N LEU A 193 7.53 1.85 13.33
CA LEU A 193 7.66 0.56 12.64
C LEU A 193 6.69 -0.47 13.21
N LEU A 194 6.49 -0.48 14.53
CA LEU A 194 5.48 -1.30 15.19
C LEU A 194 4.08 -0.98 14.66
N GLY A 195 3.72 0.30 14.58
CA GLY A 195 2.42 0.71 14.01
C GLY A 195 2.26 0.35 12.53
N CYS A 196 3.34 0.45 11.75
CA CYS A 196 3.34 0.12 10.33
C CYS A 196 3.23 -1.39 10.05
N HIS A 197 3.91 -2.21 10.87
CA HIS A 197 4.06 -3.66 10.69
C HIS A 197 3.05 -4.48 11.49
N ASP A 198 2.95 -4.25 12.81
CA ASP A 198 2.23 -5.12 13.75
C ASP A 198 0.74 -4.79 13.91
N ASN A 199 0.24 -3.76 13.22
CA ASN A 199 -1.16 -3.38 13.32
C ASN A 199 -2.07 -4.49 12.77
N ILE A 200 -3.04 -4.94 13.57
CA ILE A 200 -3.98 -6.05 13.28
C ILE A 200 -4.84 -5.76 12.04
N TYR A 201 -5.13 -4.48 11.78
CA TYR A 201 -5.90 -4.05 10.61
C TYR A 201 -5.09 -4.04 9.30
N SER A 202 -3.80 -4.39 9.36
CA SER A 202 -2.87 -4.26 8.23
C SER A 202 -3.00 -5.31 7.14
N GLY A 203 -3.85 -6.33 7.36
CA GLY A 203 -4.29 -7.30 6.35
C GLY A 203 -3.23 -7.61 5.29
N ASN A 204 -2.25 -8.46 5.67
CA ASN A 204 -1.07 -8.90 4.91
C ASN A 204 0.25 -8.19 5.28
N LEU A 205 1.07 -8.87 6.08
CA LEU A 205 2.40 -8.47 6.57
C LEU A 205 3.50 -8.75 5.52
N SER A 206 3.44 -8.11 4.35
CA SER A 206 4.56 -8.19 3.41
C SER A 206 5.60 -7.11 3.68
N GLU A 207 6.86 -7.41 3.36
CA GLU A 207 7.96 -6.45 3.40
C GLU A 207 7.62 -5.19 2.59
N ASP A 208 7.12 -5.37 1.36
CA ASP A 208 6.74 -4.28 0.45
C ASP A 208 5.70 -3.34 1.07
N ARG A 209 4.65 -3.88 1.70
CA ARG A 209 3.60 -3.08 2.34
C ARG A 209 4.13 -2.30 3.54
N THR A 210 4.98 -2.92 4.34
CA THR A 210 5.63 -2.26 5.48
C THR A 210 6.52 -1.12 4.99
N MET A 211 7.21 -1.32 3.85
CA MET A 211 8.05 -0.32 3.22
C MET A 211 7.25 0.87 2.69
N GLU A 212 6.14 0.61 2.00
CA GLU A 212 5.26 1.64 1.46
C GLU A 212 4.66 2.51 2.56
N ARG A 213 4.20 1.90 3.66
CA ARG A 213 3.67 2.64 4.83
C ARG A 213 4.74 3.43 5.55
N SER A 214 5.92 2.82 5.76
CA SER A 214 7.03 3.53 6.41
C SER A 214 7.44 4.76 5.60
N LYS A 215 7.44 4.65 4.26
CA LYS A 215 7.76 5.73 3.31
C LYS A 215 6.77 6.90 3.38
N THR A 216 5.49 6.64 3.64
CA THR A 216 4.46 7.68 3.74
C THR A 216 4.46 8.35 5.12
N CYS A 217 4.72 7.59 6.19
CA CYS A 217 4.59 8.11 7.55
C CYS A 217 5.82 8.90 8.01
N SER A 218 7.01 8.36 7.76
CA SER A 218 8.22 8.79 8.48
C SER A 218 9.48 8.71 7.63
N TRP A 219 10.43 9.59 7.88
CA TRP A 219 11.69 9.68 7.17
C TRP A 219 12.86 9.77 8.14
N TRP A 220 13.94 9.05 7.86
CA TRP A 220 15.23 9.17 8.53
C TRP A 220 16.36 8.79 7.57
N THR A 221 17.61 9.04 7.96
CA THR A 221 18.76 8.65 7.15
C THR A 221 18.82 7.13 7.00
N PHE A 222 19.05 6.65 5.78
CA PHE A 222 19.09 5.22 5.45
C PHE A 222 17.81 4.45 5.84
N TRP A 223 16.63 5.09 5.80
CA TRP A 223 15.39 4.51 6.32
C TRP A 223 15.07 3.10 5.82
N ARG A 224 15.25 2.83 4.53
CA ARG A 224 15.03 1.50 3.93
C ARG A 224 15.80 0.39 4.64
N LYS A 225 17.08 0.64 4.95
CA LYS A 225 17.94 -0.33 5.63
C LYS A 225 17.39 -0.68 7.01
N VAL A 226 16.95 0.34 7.75
CA VAL A 226 16.40 0.15 9.11
C VAL A 226 15.06 -0.59 9.08
N VAL A 227 14.19 -0.32 8.10
CA VAL A 227 12.93 -1.05 7.94
C VAL A 227 13.20 -2.53 7.62
N ILE A 228 14.16 -2.81 6.72
CA ILE A 228 14.57 -4.18 6.37
C ILE A 228 15.14 -4.91 7.60
N GLU A 229 16.04 -4.28 8.35
CA GLU A 229 16.56 -4.81 9.61
C GLU A 229 15.45 -5.14 10.61
N TYR A 230 14.46 -4.25 10.74
CA TYR A 230 13.31 -4.47 11.61
C TYR A 230 12.47 -5.66 11.14
N PHE A 231 12.18 -5.77 9.85
CA PHE A 231 11.44 -6.90 9.28
C PHE A 231 12.16 -8.23 9.50
N HIS A 232 13.49 -8.28 9.32
CA HIS A 232 14.29 -9.47 9.61
C HIS A 232 14.34 -9.83 11.10
N SER A 233 14.16 -8.86 11.99
CA SER A 233 14.06 -9.14 13.43
C SER A 233 12.72 -9.75 13.86
N CYS A 234 11.68 -9.71 13.00
CA CYS A 234 10.35 -10.19 13.35
C CYS A 234 10.22 -11.72 13.20
N ASP A 235 10.23 -12.44 14.32
CA ASP A 235 10.09 -13.91 14.38
C ASP A 235 8.83 -14.44 13.68
N ARG A 236 7.70 -13.72 13.79
CA ARG A 236 6.45 -14.09 13.13
C ARG A 236 6.60 -14.13 11.60
N CYS A 237 7.22 -13.09 11.02
CA CYS A 237 7.44 -13.00 9.58
C CYS A 237 8.48 -14.01 9.12
N GLN A 238 9.55 -14.23 9.90
CA GLN A 238 10.56 -15.24 9.56
C GLN A 238 10.00 -16.67 9.56
N LYS A 239 9.04 -16.99 10.43
CA LYS A 239 8.37 -18.29 10.47
C LYS A 239 7.30 -18.47 9.40
N ALA A 240 6.56 -17.40 9.08
CA ALA A 240 5.47 -17.45 8.11
C ALA A 240 5.96 -17.47 6.66
N ASN A 241 7.06 -16.77 6.36
CA ASN A 241 7.60 -16.71 5.01
C ASN A 241 8.34 -18.00 4.67
N LYS A 242 7.82 -18.74 3.69
CA LYS A 242 8.57 -19.84 3.07
C LYS A 242 9.75 -19.24 2.33
N ALA A 243 10.97 -19.74 2.58
CA ALA A 243 12.13 -19.35 1.80
C ALA A 243 11.86 -19.61 0.31
N THR A 244 11.82 -18.56 -0.49
CA THR A 244 11.75 -18.62 -1.96
C THR A 244 13.13 -19.00 -2.50
N GLY A 245 13.64 -20.15 -2.09
CA GLY A 245 14.80 -20.76 -2.70
C GLY A 245 14.45 -21.31 -4.09
N LYS A 246 15.47 -21.51 -4.94
CA LYS A 246 15.30 -22.41 -6.09
C LYS A 246 14.78 -23.74 -5.54
N GLY A 247 13.75 -24.30 -6.16
CA GLY A 247 13.22 -25.60 -5.77
C GLY A 247 14.36 -26.61 -5.63
N PHE A 248 14.20 -27.59 -4.72
CA PHE A 248 15.07 -28.77 -4.67
C PHE A 248 15.37 -29.19 -6.11
N GLY A 249 16.66 -29.38 -6.43
CA GLY A 249 17.22 -29.34 -7.78
C GLY A 249 16.43 -30.13 -8.84
N LEU A 250 16.79 -29.94 -10.11
CA LEU A 250 16.17 -30.66 -11.23
C LEU A 250 16.04 -32.16 -10.89
N MET A 251 14.86 -32.74 -11.10
CA MET A 251 14.63 -34.17 -10.88
C MET A 251 15.74 -34.96 -11.58
N THR A 252 16.60 -35.59 -10.79
CA THR A 252 17.68 -36.43 -11.32
C THR A 252 17.08 -37.73 -11.82
N HIS A 253 17.45 -38.13 -13.04
CA HIS A 253 17.09 -39.43 -13.57
C HIS A 253 17.67 -40.53 -12.67
N ILE A 254 16.82 -41.41 -12.16
CA ILE A 254 17.25 -42.60 -11.42
C ILE A 254 17.93 -43.52 -12.45
N GLN A 255 19.15 -43.99 -12.19
CA GLN A 255 19.83 -44.90 -13.11
C GLN A 255 19.05 -46.22 -13.22
N GLU A 256 18.76 -46.66 -14.45
CA GLU A 256 18.07 -47.93 -14.68
C GLU A 256 18.99 -49.09 -14.29
N SER A 257 18.49 -50.00 -13.45
CA SER A 257 19.21 -51.23 -13.09
C SER A 257 19.43 -52.09 -14.32
N SER A 258 20.65 -52.59 -14.51
CA SER A 258 21.00 -53.42 -15.67
C SER A 258 20.65 -54.89 -15.45
N ASN A 259 20.48 -55.32 -14.20
CA ASN A 259 20.15 -56.71 -13.85
C ASN A 259 18.86 -56.81 -13.01
N PRO A 260 18.10 -57.90 -13.15
CA PRO A 260 16.98 -58.18 -12.24
C PRO A 260 17.44 -58.25 -10.78
N TRP A 261 16.64 -57.72 -9.85
CA TRP A 261 16.86 -57.69 -8.39
C TRP A 261 17.95 -56.74 -7.85
N GLU A 262 18.47 -55.84 -8.68
CA GLU A 262 19.52 -54.89 -8.27
C GLU A 262 18.99 -53.73 -7.41
N VAL A 263 17.77 -53.27 -7.68
CA VAL A 263 17.08 -52.23 -6.91
C VAL A 263 15.64 -52.67 -6.67
N ALA A 264 15.17 -52.57 -5.42
CA ALA A 264 13.78 -52.81 -5.06
C ALA A 264 13.20 -51.53 -4.43
N HIS A 265 12.11 -51.03 -5.00
CA HIS A 265 11.37 -49.92 -4.44
C HIS A 265 10.21 -50.46 -3.59
N MET A 266 10.15 -50.05 -2.32
CA MET A 266 9.07 -50.41 -1.41
C MET A 266 8.39 -49.15 -0.92
N ASP A 267 7.07 -49.12 -1.00
CA ASP A 267 6.26 -48.04 -0.43
C ASP A 267 5.18 -48.59 0.51
N TRP A 268 4.87 -47.80 1.52
CA TRP A 268 3.88 -48.12 2.53
C TRP A 268 2.53 -47.52 2.12
N LEU A 269 1.58 -48.37 1.79
CA LEU A 269 0.20 -47.93 1.60
C LEU A 269 -0.55 -47.96 2.94
N ALA A 270 -0.75 -46.78 3.51
CA ALA A 270 -1.66 -46.57 4.63
C ALA A 270 -3.06 -46.18 4.13
N ALA A 271 -4.09 -46.51 4.91
CA ALA A 271 -5.52 -46.20 4.68
C ALA A 271 -6.26 -47.04 3.62
N LEU A 272 -5.91 -48.32 3.45
CA LEU A 272 -6.78 -49.28 2.78
C LEU A 272 -7.99 -49.63 3.67
N PRO A 273 -9.18 -49.88 3.10
CA PRO A 273 -10.35 -50.27 3.88
C PRO A 273 -10.04 -51.54 4.69
N PRO A 274 -10.47 -51.62 5.97
CA PRO A 274 -10.18 -52.77 6.81
C PRO A 274 -10.81 -54.02 6.20
N CYS A 275 -9.98 -55.01 5.85
CA CYS A 275 -10.48 -56.33 5.47
C CYS A 275 -10.99 -57.03 6.72
N ALA A 276 -12.19 -57.61 6.62
CA ALA A 276 -12.86 -58.23 7.75
C ALA A 276 -11.93 -59.23 8.46
N GLU A 277 -11.73 -59.00 9.76
CA GLU A 277 -11.10 -59.87 10.77
C GLU A 277 -9.61 -59.69 11.10
N LYS A 278 -8.75 -59.05 10.30
CA LYS A 278 -7.36 -58.74 10.73
C LYS A 278 -6.83 -57.42 10.18
N MET A 279 -6.21 -56.61 11.05
CA MET A 279 -5.49 -55.39 10.67
C MET A 279 -4.20 -55.78 9.93
N SER A 280 -4.26 -55.86 8.61
CA SER A 280 -3.11 -56.19 7.76
C SER A 280 -2.43 -54.94 7.22
N MET A 281 -1.12 -54.83 7.44
CA MET A 281 -0.26 -53.83 6.82
C MET A 281 0.19 -54.35 5.46
N HIS A 282 -0.12 -53.64 4.38
CA HIS A 282 0.19 -54.06 3.01
C HIS A 282 1.39 -53.29 2.47
N VAL A 283 2.41 -54.02 2.01
CA VAL A 283 3.58 -53.47 1.33
C VAL A 283 3.41 -53.76 -0.16
N LEU A 284 3.52 -52.73 -1.00
CA LEU A 284 3.48 -52.88 -2.45
C LEU A 284 4.92 -52.85 -2.97
N LEU A 285 5.28 -53.89 -3.73
CA LEU A 285 6.54 -53.99 -4.45
C LEU A 285 6.29 -53.54 -5.88
N LEU A 286 6.96 -52.46 -6.29
CA LEU A 286 6.92 -51.92 -7.66
C LEU A 286 8.23 -52.21 -8.38
#